data_AF-A0A968PCX8-F1
#
_entry.id   AF-A0A968PCX8-F1
#
_cell.length_a   1.000
_cell.length_b   1.000
_cell.length_c   1.000
_cell.angle_alpha   90.00
_cell.angle_beta   90.00
_cell.angle_gamma   90.00
#
_symmetry.space_group_name_H-M   'P 1'
#
loop_
_entity.id
_entity.type
_entity.pdbx_description
1 polymer ?
#
loop_
_entity_poly.entity_id
_entity_poly.type
_entity_poly.pdbx_seq_one_letter_code
_entity_poly.pdbx_strand_id
1 'polypeptide(L)'
;MAWGLEPGRPMPLAVNSSLLRVTPVHRAMLEHWAQLLDTEEYLKAQAGPPHERGFHMLTDQEPLAAVLGSKLFADIPMSFLRRGRDVAITCGSAGYTLGERFRNVGQGLPPVIHALGPKPWTHRKYSQGHRETWRYIEQVHGQLSPYTIVAREYRELMDEDCSWMDRSTLPAKLMHTMAGGEPNLSALPLCAMDSVGRSIKLALGKYPWQASYRRWEIRKSA
;
A
#
# COMPACT_ATOMS: atom_id res chain seq x y z
N MET A 1 15.88 -17.56 12.05
CA MET A 1 15.11 -16.35 11.64
C MET A 1 15.85 -15.13 12.15
N ALA A 2 15.83 -14.00 11.43
CA ALA A 2 16.63 -12.82 11.75
C ALA A 2 16.32 -12.20 13.13
N TRP A 3 15.12 -12.43 13.67
CA TRP A 3 14.67 -11.92 14.97
C TRP A 3 14.84 -12.92 16.13
N GLY A 4 15.53 -14.04 15.94
CA GLY A 4 15.72 -15.06 16.99
C GLY A 4 14.47 -15.85 17.39
N LEU A 5 13.30 -15.56 16.81
CA LEU A 5 12.05 -16.27 17.10
C LEU A 5 12.00 -17.64 16.40
N GLU A 6 11.38 -18.62 17.05
CA GLU A 6 11.08 -19.94 16.44
C GLU A 6 9.84 -19.82 15.53
N PRO A 7 9.87 -20.31 14.27
CA PRO A 7 8.69 -20.26 13.39
C PRO A 7 7.56 -21.14 13.91
N GLY A 8 6.34 -20.61 13.94
CA GLY A 8 5.13 -21.32 14.38
C GLY A 8 4.09 -21.51 13.28
N ARG A 9 4.01 -20.58 12.32
CA ARG A 9 3.09 -20.67 11.18
C ARG A 9 3.60 -19.91 9.97
N PRO A 10 3.22 -20.33 8.74
CA PRO A 10 3.52 -19.56 7.54
C PRO A 10 2.64 -18.30 7.49
N MET A 11 3.22 -17.18 7.07
CA MET A 11 2.47 -15.97 6.75
C MET A 11 2.04 -16.02 5.28
N PRO A 12 0.72 -16.00 4.98
CA PRO A 12 0.24 -16.19 3.62
C PRO A 12 0.51 -15.00 2.70
N LEU A 13 0.76 -13.82 3.29
CA LEU A 13 0.98 -12.55 2.62
C LEU A 13 1.97 -11.71 3.44
N ALA A 14 2.57 -10.71 2.80
CA ALA A 14 3.28 -9.65 3.52
C ALA A 14 2.33 -8.92 4.47
N VAL A 15 2.79 -8.67 5.69
CA VAL A 15 2.04 -7.96 6.73
C VAL A 15 2.19 -6.46 6.50
N ASN A 16 1.13 -5.71 6.74
CA ASN A 16 1.15 -4.26 6.84
C ASN A 16 0.59 -3.87 8.21
N SER A 17 1.28 -2.98 8.92
CA SER A 17 0.98 -2.59 10.30
C SER A 17 0.02 -1.39 10.40
N SER A 18 -0.44 -0.82 9.27
CA SER A 18 -1.17 0.46 9.27
C SER A 18 -2.55 0.40 9.91
N LEU A 19 -3.20 -0.76 9.87
CA LEU A 19 -4.51 -0.97 10.48
C LEU A 19 -4.57 -2.35 11.11
N LEU A 20 -4.65 -2.38 12.43
CA LEU A 20 -4.78 -3.59 13.22
C LEU A 20 -6.04 -3.49 14.07
N ARG A 21 -6.88 -4.52 14.00
CA ARG A 21 -7.94 -4.72 14.98
C ARG A 21 -7.43 -5.72 16.01
N VAL A 22 -7.35 -5.27 17.26
CA VAL A 22 -6.84 -6.08 18.37
C VAL A 22 -7.91 -6.20 19.46
N THR A 23 -7.74 -7.21 20.30
CA THR A 23 -8.57 -7.49 21.47
C THR A 23 -7.63 -7.81 22.64
N PRO A 24 -8.11 -7.94 23.89
CA PRO A 24 -7.25 -8.23 25.03
C PRO A 24 -6.36 -9.47 24.87
N VAL A 25 -6.78 -10.50 24.11
CA VAL A 25 -5.94 -11.70 23.86
C VAL A 25 -4.68 -11.38 23.05
N HIS A 26 -4.64 -10.25 22.33
CA HIS A 26 -3.47 -9.84 21.54
C HIS A 26 -2.43 -9.05 22.35
N ARG A 27 -2.68 -8.76 23.64
CA ARG A 27 -1.81 -7.89 24.44
C ARG A 27 -0.35 -8.37 24.47
N ALA A 28 -0.11 -9.62 24.84
CA ALA A 28 1.24 -10.18 24.95
C ALA A 28 1.99 -10.13 23.60
N MET A 29 1.27 -10.33 22.49
CA MET A 29 1.82 -10.22 21.14
C MET A 29 2.24 -8.79 20.81
N LEU A 30 1.43 -7.78 21.17
CA LEU A 30 1.76 -6.37 20.97
C LEU A 30 2.93 -5.92 21.85
N GLU A 31 2.99 -6.39 23.09
CA GLU A 31 4.10 -6.12 24.00
C GLU A 31 5.41 -6.71 23.45
N HIS A 32 5.36 -7.92 22.91
CA HIS A 32 6.54 -8.54 22.28
C HIS A 32 6.96 -7.83 20.99
N TRP A 33 6.00 -7.38 20.17
CA TRP A 33 6.31 -6.53 19.02
C TRP A 33 6.98 -5.22 19.45
N ALA A 34 6.45 -4.54 20.47
CA ALA A 34 7.04 -3.32 21.01
C ALA A 34 8.47 -3.57 21.54
N GLN A 35 8.73 -4.69 22.22
CA GLN A 35 10.06 -5.07 22.68
C GLN A 35 11.06 -5.20 21.52
N LEU A 36 10.66 -5.79 20.39
CA LEU A 36 11.54 -5.86 19.21
C LEU A 36 11.86 -4.48 18.62
N LEU A 37 10.86 -3.58 18.60
CA LEU A 37 11.03 -2.21 18.12
C LEU A 37 11.91 -1.35 19.06
N ASP A 38 12.06 -1.76 20.32
CA ASP A 38 12.87 -1.05 21.33
C ASP A 38 14.31 -1.59 21.43
N THR A 39 14.67 -2.59 20.64
CA THR A 39 16.05 -3.11 20.63
C THR A 39 17.04 -2.07 20.09
N GLU A 40 18.22 -1.98 20.69
CA GLU A 40 19.29 -1.08 20.24
C GLU A 40 19.63 -1.29 18.76
N GLU A 41 19.65 -2.54 18.31
CA GLU A 41 19.92 -2.89 16.92
C GLU A 41 18.85 -2.32 15.96
N TYR A 42 17.57 -2.48 16.30
CA TYR A 42 16.48 -1.94 15.48
C TYR A 42 16.51 -0.41 15.46
N LEU A 43 16.66 0.24 16.62
CA LEU A 43 16.72 1.69 16.74
C LEU A 43 17.91 2.27 15.94
N LYS A 44 19.08 1.62 16.03
CA LYS A 44 20.26 1.99 15.24
C LYS A 44 20.00 1.84 13.74
N ALA A 45 19.33 0.76 13.30
CA ALA A 45 18.94 0.59 11.91
C ALA A 45 17.93 1.66 11.44
N GLN A 46 16.93 2.00 12.27
CA GLN A 46 15.93 3.02 11.95
C GLN A 46 16.52 4.44 11.88
N ALA A 47 17.59 4.72 12.61
CA ALA A 47 18.32 5.99 12.50
C ALA A 47 19.04 6.16 11.15
N GLY A 48 19.36 5.05 10.48
CA GLY A 48 19.97 5.03 9.15
C GLY A 48 18.96 5.13 7.99
N PRO A 49 19.44 5.41 6.77
CA PRO A 49 18.60 5.47 5.58
C PRO A 49 18.05 4.08 5.20
N PRO A 50 16.83 3.97 4.61
CA PRO A 50 16.18 2.68 4.37
C PRO A 50 16.99 1.65 3.54
N HIS A 51 17.87 2.10 2.66
CA HIS A 51 18.66 1.22 1.78
C HIS A 51 19.87 0.56 2.48
N GLU A 52 20.24 1.05 3.68
CA GLU A 52 21.29 0.45 4.51
C GLU A 52 20.71 -0.53 5.53
N ARG A 53 19.38 -0.59 5.68
CA ARG A 53 18.70 -1.46 6.63
C ARG A 53 18.66 -2.90 6.12
N GLY A 54 18.84 -3.85 7.04
CA GLY A 54 18.54 -5.25 6.75
C GLY A 54 17.05 -5.40 6.38
N PHE A 55 16.72 -6.31 5.45
CA PHE A 55 15.34 -6.50 4.98
C PHE A 55 14.35 -6.73 6.13
N HIS A 56 14.78 -7.48 7.16
CA HIS A 56 13.97 -7.78 8.34
C HIS A 56 13.78 -6.59 9.29
N MET A 57 14.46 -5.47 9.06
CA MET A 57 14.38 -4.21 9.81
C MET A 57 13.96 -3.04 8.91
N LEU A 58 13.42 -3.31 7.73
CA LEU A 58 13.13 -2.25 6.76
C LEU A 58 12.10 -1.25 7.32
N THR A 59 11.06 -1.79 7.97
CA THR A 59 9.96 -1.07 8.61
C THR A 59 9.60 -1.73 9.94
N ASP A 60 8.53 -1.25 10.57
CA ASP A 60 7.88 -1.86 11.74
C ASP A 60 7.07 -3.14 11.38
N GLN A 61 6.78 -3.34 10.09
CA GLN A 61 6.01 -4.47 9.59
C GLN A 61 6.78 -5.80 9.67
N GLU A 62 8.09 -5.79 9.47
CA GLU A 62 8.89 -7.01 9.49
C GLU A 62 9.05 -7.62 10.89
N PRO A 63 9.34 -6.84 11.95
CA PRO A 63 9.20 -7.32 13.33
C PRO A 63 7.80 -7.87 13.62
N LEU A 64 6.74 -7.14 13.22
CA LEU A 64 5.37 -7.62 13.41
C LEU A 64 5.12 -8.96 12.72
N ALA A 65 5.54 -9.10 11.47
CA ALA A 65 5.43 -10.36 10.72
C ALA A 65 6.17 -11.51 11.40
N ALA A 66 7.34 -11.24 11.99
CA ALA A 66 8.09 -12.23 12.75
C ALA A 66 7.35 -12.67 14.03
N VAL A 67 6.79 -11.73 14.78
CA VAL A 67 5.96 -12.02 15.97
C VAL A 67 4.74 -12.83 15.58
N LEU A 68 3.99 -12.39 14.56
CA LEU A 68 2.79 -13.08 14.09
C LEU A 68 3.11 -14.48 13.54
N GLY A 69 4.25 -14.67 12.90
CA GLY A 69 4.70 -15.96 12.38
C GLY A 69 5.37 -16.88 13.42
N SER A 70 5.62 -16.38 14.64
CA SER A 70 6.34 -17.13 15.67
C SER A 70 5.48 -18.21 16.35
N LYS A 71 6.15 -19.21 16.92
CA LYS A 71 5.53 -20.27 17.71
C LYS A 71 4.82 -19.76 18.97
N LEU A 72 5.35 -18.69 19.57
CA LEU A 72 4.78 -18.06 20.77
C LEU A 72 3.33 -17.59 20.57
N PHE A 73 2.98 -17.20 19.33
CA PHE A 73 1.69 -16.61 19.00
C PHE A 73 0.96 -17.37 17.87
N ALA A 74 1.37 -18.61 17.59
CA ALA A 74 0.82 -19.41 16.49
C ALA A 74 -0.69 -19.67 16.66
N ASP A 75 -1.14 -19.83 17.90
CA ASP A 75 -2.52 -20.16 18.25
C ASP A 75 -3.47 -18.95 18.27
N ILE A 76 -2.96 -17.71 18.18
CA ILE A 76 -3.80 -16.52 18.12
C ILE A 76 -4.48 -16.45 16.74
N PRO A 77 -5.82 -16.50 16.65
CA PRO A 77 -6.51 -16.44 15.37
C PRO A 77 -6.22 -15.12 14.64
N MET A 78 -5.96 -15.20 13.35
CA MET A 78 -5.71 -14.04 12.51
C MET A 78 -6.60 -14.04 11.27
N SER A 79 -6.94 -12.84 10.80
CA SER A 79 -7.60 -12.63 9.53
C SER A 79 -7.05 -11.38 8.88
N PHE A 80 -6.78 -11.46 7.58
CA PHE A 80 -6.29 -10.34 6.79
C PHE A 80 -7.46 -9.58 6.16
N LEU A 81 -7.33 -8.25 6.11
CA LEU A 81 -8.21 -7.41 5.30
C LEU A 81 -8.08 -7.78 3.83
N ARG A 82 -9.20 -7.97 3.15
CA ARG A 82 -9.24 -8.33 1.73
C ARG A 82 -9.09 -7.07 0.90
N ARG A 83 -8.03 -7.01 0.09
CA ARG A 83 -7.81 -5.91 -0.84
C ARG A 83 -8.97 -5.78 -1.83
N GLY A 84 -9.37 -4.54 -2.07
CA GLY A 84 -10.49 -4.18 -2.94
C GLY A 84 -11.87 -4.48 -2.37
N ARG A 85 -12.00 -5.13 -1.21
CA ARG A 85 -13.29 -5.28 -0.51
C ARG A 85 -13.28 -4.52 0.81
N ASP A 86 -12.30 -4.82 1.66
CA ASP A 86 -12.20 -4.25 3.00
C ASP A 86 -11.25 -3.03 2.98
N VAL A 87 -10.25 -3.02 2.09
CA VAL A 87 -9.27 -1.94 1.96
C VAL A 87 -8.92 -1.64 0.51
N ALA A 88 -8.95 -0.36 0.13
CA ALA A 88 -8.33 0.16 -1.09
C ALA A 88 -6.91 0.65 -0.76
N ILE A 89 -5.90 -0.06 -1.26
CA ILE A 89 -4.49 0.35 -1.08
C ILE A 89 -4.13 1.30 -2.22
N THR A 90 -3.79 2.55 -1.93
CA THR A 90 -3.35 3.50 -2.94
C THR A 90 -1.83 3.64 -2.89
N CYS A 91 -1.16 2.80 -3.68
CA CYS A 91 0.30 2.79 -3.88
C CYS A 91 0.58 2.79 -5.39
N GLY A 92 0.65 3.99 -5.96
CA GLY A 92 0.64 4.15 -7.42
C GLY A 92 -0.55 3.47 -8.09
N SER A 93 -0.44 3.27 -9.39
CA SER A 93 -1.49 2.71 -10.26
C SER A 93 -1.86 1.24 -9.99
N ALA A 94 -1.07 0.53 -9.19
CA ALA A 94 -1.26 -0.91 -8.96
C ALA A 94 -1.76 -1.30 -7.58
N GLY A 95 -1.73 -0.37 -6.61
CA GLY A 95 -2.21 -0.67 -5.26
C GLY A 95 -3.67 -1.09 -5.27
N TYR A 96 -4.50 -0.38 -6.05
CA TYR A 96 -5.91 -0.64 -6.24
C TYR A 96 -6.17 -0.97 -7.72
N THR A 97 -6.25 -2.26 -8.01
CA THR A 97 -6.17 -2.81 -9.36
C THR A 97 -7.42 -2.53 -10.19
N LEU A 98 -7.31 -2.67 -11.52
CA LEU A 98 -8.46 -2.56 -12.43
C LEU A 98 -9.61 -3.48 -12.02
N GLY A 99 -9.33 -4.76 -11.74
CA GLY A 99 -10.36 -5.72 -11.36
C GLY A 99 -11.07 -5.35 -10.06
N GLU A 100 -10.34 -4.80 -9.08
CA GLU A 100 -10.92 -4.34 -7.82
C GLU A 100 -11.75 -3.06 -8.00
N ARG A 101 -11.32 -2.15 -8.87
CA ARG A 101 -12.07 -0.94 -9.23
C ARG A 101 -13.38 -1.28 -9.91
N PHE A 102 -13.34 -2.13 -10.95
CA PHE A 102 -14.53 -2.54 -11.68
C PHE A 102 -15.54 -3.28 -10.79
N ARG A 103 -15.06 -4.14 -9.89
CA ARG A 103 -15.93 -4.84 -8.93
C ARG A 103 -16.70 -3.88 -8.03
N ASN A 104 -16.12 -2.72 -7.75
CA ASN A 104 -16.67 -1.75 -6.81
C ASN A 104 -17.47 -0.61 -7.49
N VAL A 105 -17.53 -0.58 -8.81
CA VAL A 105 -18.41 0.35 -9.54
C VAL A 105 -19.85 0.10 -9.10
N GLY A 106 -20.52 1.15 -8.62
CA GLY A 106 -21.87 1.07 -8.08
C GLY A 106 -21.99 0.49 -6.66
N GLN A 107 -20.91 -0.07 -6.09
CA GLN A 107 -20.87 -0.54 -4.69
C GLN A 107 -20.23 0.48 -3.74
N GLY A 108 -19.56 1.50 -4.29
CA GLY A 108 -18.82 2.50 -3.52
C GLY A 108 -17.36 2.09 -3.29
N LEU A 109 -16.63 2.90 -2.53
CA LEU A 109 -15.24 2.59 -2.16
C LEU A 109 -15.19 1.60 -0.98
N PRO A 110 -14.14 0.79 -0.86
CA PRO A 110 -13.87 0.03 0.36
C PRO A 110 -13.87 0.96 1.60
N PRO A 111 -14.33 0.46 2.77
CA PRO A 111 -14.48 1.29 3.96
C PRO A 111 -13.15 1.84 4.49
N VAL A 112 -12.03 1.20 4.16
CA VAL A 112 -10.69 1.67 4.50
C VAL A 112 -9.96 2.07 3.23
N ILE A 113 -9.36 3.26 3.22
CA ILE A 113 -8.47 3.71 2.15
C ILE A 113 -7.08 3.95 2.73
N HIS A 114 -6.11 3.17 2.26
CA HIS A 114 -4.74 3.21 2.77
C HIS A 114 -3.77 3.79 1.75
N ALA A 115 -3.30 5.03 2.00
CA ALA A 115 -2.30 5.70 1.19
C ALA A 115 -0.87 5.24 1.53
N LEU A 116 -0.46 4.10 1.00
CA LEU A 116 0.86 3.48 1.25
C LEU A 116 2.02 4.19 0.52
N GLY A 117 1.74 4.97 -0.52
CA GLY A 117 2.76 5.67 -1.31
C GLY A 117 3.24 7.01 -0.71
N PRO A 118 4.05 7.77 -1.49
CA PRO A 118 4.39 9.15 -1.15
C PRO A 118 3.13 9.95 -0.84
N LYS A 119 3.19 10.74 0.23
CA LYS A 119 2.03 11.49 0.69
C LYS A 119 1.77 12.69 -0.23
N PRO A 120 0.53 12.94 -0.65
CA PRO A 120 0.25 13.99 -1.62
C PRO A 120 0.61 15.40 -1.13
N TRP A 121 0.60 15.64 0.18
CA TRP A 121 1.01 16.92 0.79
C TRP A 121 2.53 17.14 0.84
N THR A 122 3.36 16.15 0.51
CA THR A 122 4.83 16.33 0.51
C THR A 122 5.39 16.73 -0.85
N HIS A 123 4.55 16.86 -1.89
CA HIS A 123 5.00 17.20 -3.23
C HIS A 123 5.41 18.68 -3.34
N ARG A 124 6.73 18.94 -3.47
CA ARG A 124 7.25 20.24 -3.95
C ARG A 124 6.91 20.44 -5.44
N LYS A 125 6.61 21.68 -5.84
CA LYS A 125 6.44 22.10 -7.24
C LYS A 125 7.67 21.69 -8.08
N TYR A 126 7.46 21.13 -9.28
CA TYR A 126 8.50 20.45 -10.08
C TYR A 126 9.40 21.40 -10.91
N SER A 127 10.59 20.91 -11.28
CA SER A 127 11.61 21.57 -12.13
C SER A 127 12.20 20.57 -13.16
N GLN A 128 12.50 21.04 -14.38
CA GLN A 128 12.62 20.28 -15.65
C GLN A 128 13.53 18.99 -15.70
N GLY A 129 13.10 17.84 -16.29
CA GLY A 129 13.84 16.57 -16.55
C GLY A 129 13.02 15.24 -16.59
N HIS A 130 13.59 14.10 -17.06
CA HIS A 130 12.89 12.77 -17.15
C HIS A 130 12.34 12.21 -15.82
N ARG A 131 13.02 12.51 -14.70
CA ARG A 131 12.50 12.21 -13.35
C ARG A 131 11.17 12.91 -13.09
N GLU A 132 10.91 14.03 -13.77
CA GLU A 132 9.62 14.70 -13.67
C GLU A 132 8.51 13.98 -14.41
N THR A 133 8.76 13.29 -15.52
CA THR A 133 7.66 12.62 -16.24
C THR A 133 7.00 11.58 -15.34
N TRP A 134 7.80 10.75 -14.65
CA TRP A 134 7.28 9.79 -13.68
C TRP A 134 6.62 10.48 -12.49
N ARG A 135 7.25 11.51 -11.92
CA ARG A 135 6.67 12.27 -10.81
C ARG A 135 5.36 12.98 -11.18
N TYR A 136 5.24 13.45 -12.42
CA TYR A 136 4.03 14.06 -12.96
C TYR A 136 2.94 13.00 -13.09
N ILE A 137 3.25 11.81 -13.60
CA ILE A 137 2.30 10.69 -13.64
C ILE A 137 1.86 10.31 -12.21
N GLU A 138 2.78 10.27 -11.25
CA GLU A 138 2.47 10.03 -9.83
C GLU A 138 1.58 11.14 -9.25
N GLN A 139 1.82 12.41 -9.59
CA GLN A 139 0.97 13.53 -9.19
C GLN A 139 -0.44 13.40 -9.76
N VAL A 140 -0.56 13.15 -11.07
CA VAL A 140 -1.87 12.96 -11.72
C VAL A 140 -2.58 11.76 -11.09
N HIS A 141 -1.88 10.65 -10.85
CA HIS A 141 -2.43 9.50 -10.15
C HIS A 141 -2.88 9.85 -8.73
N GLY A 142 -2.07 10.60 -7.98
CA GLY A 142 -2.39 11.08 -6.63
C GLY A 142 -3.69 11.88 -6.61
N GLN A 143 -3.88 12.81 -7.56
CA GLN A 143 -5.10 13.61 -7.71
C GLN A 143 -6.35 12.79 -8.04
N LEU A 144 -6.16 11.62 -8.69
CA LEU A 144 -7.22 10.70 -9.10
C LEU A 144 -7.41 9.52 -8.13
N SER A 145 -6.58 9.43 -7.08
CA SER A 145 -6.61 8.31 -6.15
C SER A 145 -7.87 8.36 -5.28
N PRO A 146 -8.42 7.20 -4.87
CA PRO A 146 -9.50 7.15 -3.89
C PRO A 146 -9.21 7.95 -2.62
N TYR A 147 -7.95 7.96 -2.18
CA TYR A 147 -7.52 8.71 -1.01
C TYR A 147 -7.81 10.21 -1.16
N THR A 148 -7.31 10.83 -2.23
CA THR A 148 -7.48 12.28 -2.45
C THR A 148 -8.94 12.66 -2.74
N ILE A 149 -9.69 11.76 -3.39
CA ILE A 149 -11.11 11.98 -3.66
C ILE A 149 -11.89 12.06 -2.34
N VAL A 150 -11.71 11.07 -1.45
CA VAL A 150 -12.39 11.04 -0.15
C VAL A 150 -11.85 12.11 0.80
N ALA A 151 -10.53 12.31 0.87
CA ALA A 151 -9.92 13.31 1.74
C ALA A 151 -10.44 14.73 1.47
N ARG A 152 -10.84 15.04 0.21
CA ARG A 152 -11.43 16.33 -0.15
C ARG A 152 -12.72 16.63 0.63
N GLU A 153 -13.50 15.62 0.98
CA GLU A 153 -14.73 15.78 1.77
C GLU A 153 -14.44 16.28 3.20
N TYR A 154 -13.21 16.07 3.68
CA TYR A 154 -12.76 16.48 5.01
C TYR A 154 -12.00 17.82 4.98
N ARG A 155 -11.96 18.52 3.83
CA ARG A 155 -11.20 19.77 3.67
C ARG A 155 -11.53 20.81 4.74
N GLU A 156 -12.82 20.99 5.03
CA GLU A 156 -13.29 22.01 5.99
C GLU A 156 -12.90 21.70 7.43
N LEU A 157 -12.47 20.47 7.72
CA LEU A 157 -12.01 20.06 9.05
C LEU A 157 -10.50 20.29 9.25
N MET A 158 -9.77 20.69 8.21
CA MET A 158 -8.33 20.86 8.26
C MET A 158 -7.97 22.33 8.51
N ASP A 159 -7.08 22.57 9.47
CA ASP A 159 -6.54 23.91 9.78
C ASP A 159 -5.24 24.21 9.00
N GLU A 160 -5.10 23.62 7.81
CA GLU A 160 -3.88 23.69 7.00
C GLU A 160 -4.18 23.79 5.49
N ASP A 161 -3.14 24.10 4.69
CA ASP A 161 -3.28 24.18 3.23
C ASP A 161 -3.67 22.83 2.62
N CYS A 162 -4.90 22.78 2.10
CA CYS A 162 -5.46 21.61 1.45
C CYS A 162 -5.38 21.65 -0.09
N SER A 163 -4.50 22.49 -0.66
CA SER A 163 -4.27 22.58 -2.12
C SER A 163 -3.87 21.24 -2.76
N TRP A 164 -3.23 20.35 -1.99
CA TRP A 164 -2.87 18.99 -2.42
C TRP A 164 -4.10 18.11 -2.73
N MET A 165 -5.27 18.45 -2.17
CA MET A 165 -6.53 17.75 -2.46
C MET A 165 -7.16 18.22 -3.79
N ASP A 166 -6.64 19.27 -4.43
CA ASP A 166 -7.17 19.79 -5.69
C ASP A 166 -6.76 18.94 -6.90
N ARG A 167 -7.69 18.82 -7.84
CA ARG A 167 -7.41 18.32 -9.20
C ARG A 167 -6.87 19.48 -10.03
N SER A 168 -5.61 19.82 -9.84
CA SER A 168 -4.99 20.98 -10.51
C SER A 168 -4.54 20.67 -11.94
N THR A 169 -4.23 19.41 -12.27
CA THR A 169 -3.72 19.05 -13.60
C THR A 169 -4.84 18.82 -14.62
N LEU A 170 -4.61 19.21 -15.87
CA LEU A 170 -5.58 19.01 -16.96
C LEU A 170 -5.90 17.52 -17.18
N PRO A 171 -4.92 16.58 -17.19
CA PRO A 171 -5.23 15.16 -17.31
C PRO A 171 -6.10 14.64 -16.17
N ALA A 172 -5.87 15.06 -14.92
CA ALA A 172 -6.71 14.62 -13.80
C ALA A 172 -8.15 15.16 -13.93
N LYS A 173 -8.32 16.43 -14.33
CA LYS A 173 -9.65 17.00 -14.59
C LYS A 173 -10.38 16.22 -15.69
N LEU A 174 -9.71 15.93 -16.80
CA LEU A 174 -10.29 15.20 -17.93
C LEU A 174 -10.69 13.77 -17.54
N MET A 175 -9.77 13.00 -16.94
CA MET A 175 -10.04 11.61 -16.55
C MET A 175 -11.19 11.50 -15.54
N HIS A 176 -11.22 12.39 -14.56
CA HIS A 176 -12.33 12.40 -13.60
C HIS A 176 -13.66 12.77 -14.27
N THR A 177 -13.65 13.71 -15.21
CA THR A 177 -14.87 14.10 -15.95
C THR A 177 -15.36 12.95 -16.82
N MET A 178 -14.47 12.27 -17.53
CA MET A 178 -14.81 11.07 -18.32
C MET A 178 -15.32 9.91 -17.45
N ALA A 179 -14.86 9.82 -16.20
CA ALA A 179 -15.35 8.87 -15.23
C ALA A 179 -16.73 9.23 -14.63
N GLY A 180 -17.33 10.37 -15.02
CA GLY A 180 -18.62 10.82 -14.49
C GLY A 180 -18.60 11.08 -12.97
N GLY A 181 -17.42 11.40 -12.42
CA GLY A 181 -17.24 11.56 -10.98
C GLY A 181 -17.00 10.26 -10.20
N GLU A 182 -17.12 9.09 -10.83
CA GLU A 182 -16.97 7.79 -10.16
C GLU A 182 -15.53 7.59 -9.62
N PRO A 183 -15.34 7.47 -8.30
CA PRO A 183 -14.00 7.35 -7.71
C PRO A 183 -13.24 6.10 -8.16
N ASN A 184 -13.94 4.98 -8.38
CA ASN A 184 -13.33 3.74 -8.83
C ASN A 184 -12.76 3.86 -10.25
N LEU A 185 -13.40 4.66 -11.10
CA LEU A 185 -13.05 4.83 -12.51
C LEU A 185 -12.13 6.01 -12.80
N SER A 186 -11.99 6.95 -11.85
CA SER A 186 -11.24 8.21 -12.05
C SER A 186 -9.78 8.02 -12.47
N ALA A 187 -9.11 6.93 -12.06
CA ALA A 187 -7.71 6.64 -12.42
C ALA A 187 -7.56 5.49 -13.45
N LEU A 188 -8.65 5.02 -14.04
CA LEU A 188 -8.67 3.82 -14.88
C LEU A 188 -7.65 3.83 -16.03
N PRO A 189 -7.48 4.94 -16.80
CA PRO A 189 -6.50 4.97 -17.88
C PRO A 189 -5.06 4.75 -17.40
N LEU A 190 -4.69 5.34 -16.27
CA LEU A 190 -3.35 5.17 -15.68
C LEU A 190 -3.13 3.74 -15.18
N CYS A 191 -4.15 3.16 -14.52
CA CYS A 191 -4.13 1.77 -14.08
C CYS A 191 -4.02 0.79 -15.25
N ALA A 192 -4.67 1.06 -16.37
CA ALA A 192 -4.58 0.25 -17.58
C ALA A 192 -3.18 0.29 -18.20
N MET A 193 -2.59 1.47 -18.35
CA MET A 193 -1.22 1.62 -18.87
C MET A 193 -0.20 0.87 -18.00
N ASP A 194 -0.28 0.98 -16.67
CA ASP A 194 0.62 0.25 -15.77
C ASP A 194 0.38 -1.27 -15.84
N SER A 195 -0.88 -1.73 -15.92
CA SER A 195 -1.21 -3.16 -16.07
C SER A 195 -0.64 -3.75 -17.37
N VAL A 196 -0.73 -3.00 -18.47
CA VAL A 196 -0.13 -3.39 -19.76
C VAL A 196 1.39 -3.40 -19.65
N GLY A 197 1.99 -2.35 -19.11
CA GLY A 197 3.45 -2.25 -18.93
C GLY A 197 4.01 -3.38 -18.08
N ARG A 198 3.31 -3.80 -17.02
CA ARG A 198 3.67 -4.97 -16.20
C ARG A 198 3.58 -6.26 -16.98
N SER A 199 2.49 -6.46 -17.73
CA SER A 199 2.31 -7.65 -18.57
C SER A 199 3.43 -7.79 -19.60
N ILE A 200 3.82 -6.69 -20.26
CA ILE A 200 4.94 -6.66 -21.20
C ILE A 200 6.25 -7.00 -20.48
N LYS A 201 6.56 -6.36 -19.35
CA LYS A 201 7.79 -6.64 -18.59
C LYS A 201 7.86 -8.09 -18.10
N LEU A 202 6.74 -8.67 -17.71
CA LEU A 202 6.64 -10.09 -17.34
C LEU A 202 6.91 -11.00 -18.54
N ALA A 203 6.30 -10.72 -19.70
CA ALA A 203 6.54 -11.46 -20.94
C ALA A 203 8.01 -11.39 -21.39
N LEU A 204 8.68 -10.26 -21.13
CA LEU A 204 10.10 -10.06 -21.41
C LEU A 204 11.04 -10.60 -20.32
N GLY A 205 10.54 -11.29 -19.29
CA GLY A 205 11.36 -11.87 -18.21
C GLY A 205 12.03 -10.84 -17.29
N LYS A 206 11.64 -9.58 -17.32
CA LYS A 206 12.27 -8.47 -16.57
C LYS A 206 11.82 -8.38 -15.09
N TYR A 207 11.05 -9.34 -14.59
CA TYR A 207 10.63 -9.44 -13.17
C TYR A 207 10.80 -10.87 -12.62
N PRO A 208 12.05 -11.30 -12.33
CA PRO A 208 12.28 -12.63 -11.76
C PRO A 208 11.61 -12.83 -10.39
N TRP A 209 11.40 -11.77 -9.59
CA TRP A 209 10.81 -11.86 -8.25
C TRP A 209 9.26 -11.83 -8.21
N GLN A 210 8.57 -11.44 -9.28
CA GLN A 210 7.09 -11.53 -9.35
C GLN A 210 6.62 -12.85 -9.95
N ALA A 211 7.44 -13.52 -10.76
CA ALA A 211 7.17 -14.85 -11.32
C ALA A 211 7.06 -15.93 -10.22
N SER A 212 7.71 -15.73 -9.08
CA SER A 212 7.59 -16.57 -7.88
C SER A 212 6.28 -16.36 -7.12
N TYR A 213 5.72 -15.14 -7.09
CA TYR A 213 4.44 -14.83 -6.46
C TYR A 213 3.24 -15.43 -7.22
N ARG A 214 3.20 -15.31 -8.57
CA ARG A 214 2.12 -15.92 -9.38
C ARG A 214 2.10 -17.45 -9.33
N ARG A 215 3.27 -18.09 -9.18
CA ARG A 215 3.35 -19.55 -9.02
C ARG A 215 2.67 -20.04 -7.73
N TRP A 216 2.51 -19.18 -6.74
CA TRP A 216 1.86 -19.49 -5.46
C TRP A 216 0.33 -19.31 -5.52
N GLU A 217 -0.17 -18.31 -6.25
CA GLU A 217 -1.62 -18.10 -6.46
C GLU A 217 -2.26 -19.18 -7.32
N ILE A 218 -1.59 -19.64 -8.39
CA ILE A 218 -2.12 -20.68 -9.30
C ILE A 218 -2.29 -22.04 -8.60
N ARG A 219 -1.48 -22.33 -7.57
CA ARG A 219 -1.58 -23.56 -6.77
C ARG A 219 -2.78 -23.59 -5.80
N LYS A 220 -3.52 -22.50 -5.63
CA LYS A 220 -4.73 -22.45 -4.77
C LYS A 220 -6.04 -22.52 -5.55
N SER A 221 -5.98 -22.58 -6.88
CA SER A 221 -7.15 -22.68 -7.77
C SER A 221 -7.21 -24.01 -8.54
N ALA A 222 -6.36 -24.97 -8.15
CA ALA A 222 -6.37 -26.37 -8.57
C ALA A 222 -6.46 -27.24 -7.32
#